data_AF-A0A246IEF5-F1
#
_entry.id   AF-A0A246IEF5-F1
#
_cell.length_a   1.000
_cell.length_b   1.000
_cell.length_c   1.000
_cell.angle_alpha   90.00
_cell.angle_beta   90.00
_cell.angle_gamma   90.00
#
_symmetry.space_group_name_H-M   'P 1'
#
loop_
_entity.id
_entity.type
_entity.pdbx_description
1 polymer ?
#
loop_
_entity_poly.entity_id
_entity_poly.type
_entity_poly.pdbx_seq_one_letter_code
_entity_poly.pdbx_strand_id
1 'polypeptide(L)'
;MTRPVKLALATTLLASLSFLPGCSEAAPPSRPGVLKTLEAQGLTIVGGFQSAPDVQAFAGAAGGRPVAVYVLKDGSAIVGTRVGANGAAIDEAQLSKLVTGPMGAKAWSDLAQAAWIQDGKPDAPKILYVFTDANCPYCHQFWEAARPWVNSGKVQLRHVMVGVIRADSPAKAAAIMTAKDPSAALLQNELNQTRGGIPALASIPPGVAKKLQANQALMESLGFSGTPGIVGKQPNGELQKVNGMPSAGALEALLGPR
;
A
#
# COMPACT_ATOMS: atom_id res chain seq x y z
N MET A 1 65.04 28.00 74.74
CA MET A 1 64.88 27.72 73.30
C MET A 1 64.09 26.45 73.15
N THR A 2 62.91 26.58 72.57
CA THR A 2 61.82 25.61 72.49
C THR A 2 62.03 24.62 71.34
N ARG A 3 61.76 23.32 71.56
CA ARG A 3 61.50 22.36 70.48
C ARG A 3 60.30 21.48 70.82
N PRO A 4 59.26 21.44 69.98
CA PRO A 4 58.02 20.74 70.28
C PRO A 4 57.98 19.31 69.71
N VAL A 5 57.12 18.54 70.37
CA VAL A 5 56.66 17.18 70.10
C VAL A 5 56.00 17.07 68.72
N LYS A 6 56.27 15.99 67.97
CA LYS A 6 55.51 15.62 66.77
C LYS A 6 54.60 14.43 67.07
N LEU A 7 53.30 14.69 66.96
CA LEU A 7 52.19 13.78 67.14
C LEU A 7 52.00 12.94 65.86
N ALA A 8 51.87 11.62 66.01
CA ALA A 8 51.56 10.69 64.92
C ALA A 8 50.06 10.73 64.61
N LEU A 9 49.70 10.83 63.33
CA LEU A 9 48.32 10.76 62.85
C LEU A 9 48.16 9.46 62.05
N ALA A 10 47.35 8.54 62.59
CA ALA A 10 46.97 7.30 61.94
C ALA A 10 45.78 7.56 61.00
N THR A 11 45.95 7.23 59.71
CA THR A 11 44.93 7.44 58.67
C THR A 11 44.12 6.16 58.51
N THR A 12 42.90 6.15 59.05
CA THR A 12 41.92 5.07 58.87
C THR A 12 41.20 5.26 57.54
N LEU A 13 41.38 4.31 56.61
CA LEU A 13 40.77 4.33 55.28
C LEU A 13 39.36 3.70 55.34
N LEU A 14 38.30 4.52 55.28
CA LEU A 14 36.92 4.06 55.11
C LEU A 14 36.68 3.71 53.63
N ALA A 15 36.42 2.44 53.33
CA ALA A 15 35.97 1.99 52.02
C ALA A 15 34.45 2.21 51.89
N SER A 16 34.05 3.18 51.07
CA SER A 16 32.66 3.43 50.69
C SER A 16 32.21 2.46 49.58
N LEU A 17 31.34 1.50 49.92
CA LEU A 17 30.64 0.66 48.94
C LEU A 17 29.55 1.49 48.24
N SER A 18 29.78 1.85 46.98
CA SER A 18 28.76 2.45 46.12
C SER A 18 27.83 1.36 45.56
N PHE A 19 26.59 1.32 46.03
CA PHE A 19 25.51 0.57 45.39
C PHE A 19 25.12 1.29 44.09
N LEU A 20 25.50 0.72 42.94
CA LEU A 20 24.93 1.10 41.65
C LEU A 20 23.56 0.42 41.51
N PRO A 21 22.45 1.16 41.31
CA PRO A 21 21.18 0.56 40.96
C PRO A 21 21.32 -0.06 39.57
N GLY A 22 21.28 -1.40 39.52
CA GLY A 22 21.22 -2.12 38.26
C GLY A 22 19.92 -1.76 37.54
N CYS A 23 20.03 -1.00 36.45
CA CYS A 23 19.01 -0.94 35.43
C CYS A 23 18.88 -2.35 34.85
N SER A 24 17.94 -3.13 35.38
CA SER A 24 17.49 -4.36 34.75
C SER A 24 16.72 -3.95 33.50
N GLU A 25 17.44 -3.83 32.38
CA GLU A 25 16.84 -3.64 31.07
C GLU A 25 16.12 -4.95 30.75
N ALA A 26 14.82 -5.00 31.06
CA ALA A 26 13.98 -6.15 30.77
C ALA A 26 14.11 -6.47 29.28
N ALA A 27 14.59 -7.68 28.98
CA ALA A 27 14.65 -8.16 27.60
C ALA A 27 13.26 -7.94 26.95
N PRO A 28 13.19 -7.45 25.70
CA PRO A 28 11.92 -7.27 25.04
C PRO A 28 11.14 -8.58 25.12
N PRO A 29 9.84 -8.56 25.51
CA PRO A 29 9.07 -9.78 25.69
C PRO A 29 9.21 -10.64 24.45
N SER A 30 9.63 -11.89 24.64
CA SER A 30 9.82 -12.85 23.55
C SER A 30 8.56 -12.89 22.69
N ARG A 31 8.72 -12.69 21.38
CA ARG A 31 7.62 -12.67 20.41
C ARG A 31 6.68 -13.87 20.64
N PRO A 32 5.38 -13.67 20.93
CA PRO A 32 4.49 -14.77 21.30
C PRO A 32 4.39 -15.85 20.22
N GLY A 33 4.45 -17.11 20.61
CA GLY A 33 4.45 -18.26 19.69
C GLY A 33 3.21 -18.32 18.79
N VAL A 34 2.05 -17.89 19.29
CA VAL A 34 0.78 -17.83 18.54
C VAL A 34 0.87 -16.98 17.27
N LEU A 35 1.74 -15.95 17.25
CA LEU A 35 1.94 -15.12 16.06
C LEU A 35 2.51 -15.93 14.89
N LYS A 36 3.43 -16.87 15.17
CA LYS A 36 4.00 -17.73 14.15
C LYS A 36 2.94 -18.64 13.52
N THR A 37 2.00 -19.12 14.32
CA THR A 37 0.86 -19.92 13.84
C THR A 37 -0.05 -19.10 12.94
N LEU A 38 -0.39 -17.87 13.35
CA LEU A 38 -1.21 -16.97 12.53
C LEU A 38 -0.50 -16.58 11.23
N GLU A 39 0.82 -16.39 11.25
CA GLU A 39 1.61 -16.13 10.04
C GLU A 39 1.58 -17.31 9.06
N ALA A 40 1.70 -18.54 9.57
CA ALA A 40 1.56 -19.75 8.75
C ALA A 40 0.15 -19.89 8.14
N GLN A 41 -0.86 -19.22 8.70
CA GLN A 41 -2.23 -19.16 8.19
C GLN A 41 -2.48 -17.96 7.26
N GLY A 42 -1.43 -17.22 6.87
CA GLY A 42 -1.52 -16.14 5.89
C GLY A 42 -1.65 -14.74 6.51
N LEU A 43 -1.48 -14.60 7.83
CA LEU A 43 -1.36 -13.29 8.46
C LEU A 43 0.05 -12.72 8.23
N THR A 44 0.17 -11.43 7.99
CA THR A 44 1.47 -10.74 8.04
C THR A 44 1.49 -9.85 9.27
N ILE A 45 2.37 -10.13 10.23
CA ILE A 45 2.56 -9.26 11.40
C ILE A 45 3.53 -8.14 11.03
N VAL A 46 3.10 -6.89 11.25
CA VAL A 46 3.91 -5.70 10.96
C VAL A 46 4.64 -5.22 12.21
N GLY A 47 3.97 -5.18 13.36
CA GLY A 47 4.59 -4.72 14.60
C GLY A 47 3.64 -4.67 15.79
N GLY A 48 4.21 -4.55 16.99
CA GLY A 48 3.45 -4.38 18.23
C GLY A 48 2.93 -2.95 18.41
N PHE A 49 1.83 -2.80 19.14
CA PHE A 49 1.31 -1.50 19.58
C PHE A 49 0.74 -1.58 21.01
N GLN A 50 0.62 -0.43 21.67
CA GLN A 50 0.08 -0.37 23.03
C GLN A 50 -1.43 -0.63 23.05
N SER A 51 -1.87 -1.48 23.98
CA SER A 51 -3.28 -1.85 24.17
C SER A 51 -3.65 -1.81 25.66
N ALA A 52 -4.70 -2.54 26.05
CA ALA A 52 -5.09 -2.69 27.45
C ALA A 52 -3.97 -3.30 28.31
N PRO A 53 -3.97 -3.04 29.63
CA PRO A 53 -3.08 -3.74 30.55
C PRO A 53 -3.17 -5.24 30.33
N ASP A 54 -2.02 -5.91 30.38
CA ASP A 54 -1.89 -7.35 30.22
C ASP A 54 -2.27 -7.95 28.85
N VAL A 55 -2.54 -7.12 27.85
CA VAL A 55 -2.81 -7.55 26.47
C VAL A 55 -1.69 -7.07 25.56
N GLN A 56 -0.94 -8.00 24.98
CA GLN A 56 0.02 -7.64 23.94
C GLN A 56 -0.73 -7.52 22.62
N ALA A 57 -0.64 -6.36 21.96
CA ALA A 57 -1.31 -6.15 20.69
C ALA A 57 -0.32 -6.02 19.53
N PHE A 58 -0.67 -6.61 18.40
CA PHE A 58 0.12 -6.60 17.18
C PHE A 58 -0.77 -6.19 16.00
N ALA A 59 -0.26 -5.27 15.19
CA ALA A 59 -0.87 -4.87 13.95
C ALA A 59 -0.34 -5.76 12.82
N GLY A 60 -1.23 -6.15 11.91
CA GLY A 60 -0.90 -6.98 10.78
C GLY A 60 -1.88 -6.84 9.64
N ALA A 61 -1.71 -7.66 8.61
CA ALA A 61 -2.61 -7.74 7.48
C ALA A 61 -3.02 -9.18 7.18
N ALA A 62 -4.30 -9.40 6.90
CA ALA A 62 -4.85 -10.66 6.41
C ALA A 62 -5.48 -10.42 5.03
N GLY A 63 -4.95 -11.05 3.98
CA GLY A 63 -5.45 -10.85 2.61
C GLY A 63 -5.47 -9.37 2.18
N GLY A 64 -4.47 -8.60 2.60
CA GLY A 64 -4.37 -7.17 2.30
C GLY A 64 -5.25 -6.24 3.17
N ARG A 65 -5.99 -6.79 4.14
CA ARG A 65 -6.82 -6.00 5.08
C ARG A 65 -6.11 -5.84 6.41
N PRO A 66 -6.00 -4.62 6.96
CA PRO A 66 -5.47 -4.39 8.30
C PRO A 66 -6.24 -5.16 9.37
N VAL A 67 -5.54 -5.82 10.28
CA VAL A 67 -6.12 -6.49 11.44
C VAL A 67 -5.26 -6.24 12.67
N ALA A 68 -5.89 -6.28 13.85
CA ALA A 68 -5.18 -6.40 15.12
C ALA A 68 -5.22 -7.83 15.64
N VAL A 69 -4.15 -8.24 16.30
CA VAL A 69 -4.02 -9.49 17.04
C VAL A 69 -3.75 -9.13 18.50
N TYR A 70 -4.60 -9.61 19.41
CA TYR A 70 -4.48 -9.39 20.84
C TYR A 70 -4.11 -10.70 21.51
N VAL A 71 -2.91 -10.78 22.06
CA VAL A 71 -2.39 -11.96 22.76
C VAL A 71 -2.66 -11.82 24.25
N LEU A 72 -3.34 -12.81 24.82
CA LEU A 72 -3.73 -12.90 26.22
C LEU A 72 -2.62 -13.53 27.07
N LYS A 73 -2.73 -13.46 28.41
CA LYS A 73 -1.74 -14.01 29.35
C LYS A 73 -1.50 -15.52 29.21
N ASP A 74 -2.52 -16.26 28.80
CA ASP A 74 -2.45 -17.71 28.59
C ASP A 74 -1.77 -18.11 27.26
N GLY A 75 -1.34 -17.12 26.46
CA GLY A 75 -0.70 -17.32 25.16
C GLY A 75 -1.68 -17.51 24.01
N SER A 76 -2.99 -17.52 24.26
CA SER A 76 -4.02 -17.49 23.22
C SER A 76 -4.12 -16.10 22.57
N ALA A 77 -4.76 -16.03 21.39
CA ALA A 77 -4.91 -14.77 20.66
C ALA A 77 -6.32 -14.55 20.12
N ILE A 78 -6.76 -13.30 20.12
CA ILE A 78 -7.99 -12.81 19.48
C ILE A 78 -7.58 -11.98 18.26
N VAL A 79 -8.17 -12.27 17.10
CA VAL A 79 -7.98 -11.48 15.88
C VAL A 79 -9.25 -10.69 15.61
N GLY A 80 -9.17 -9.36 15.54
CA GLY A 80 -10.35 -8.54 15.27
C GLY A 80 -10.22 -7.07 15.67
N THR A 81 -11.37 -6.42 15.85
CA THR A 81 -11.48 -5.02 16.24
C THR A 81 -11.78 -4.92 17.72
N ARG A 82 -10.98 -4.15 18.46
CA ARG A 82 -11.29 -3.79 19.84
C ARG A 82 -12.15 -2.53 19.84
N VAL A 83 -13.28 -2.60 20.55
CA VAL A 83 -14.24 -1.52 20.69
C VAL A 83 -14.24 -0.97 22.11
N GLY A 84 -14.42 0.33 22.25
CA GLY A 84 -14.60 1.01 23.54
C GLY A 84 -16.03 0.87 24.06
N ALA A 85 -16.26 1.39 25.28
CA ALA A 85 -17.58 1.34 25.94
C ALA A 85 -18.70 2.05 25.14
N ASN A 86 -18.35 2.98 24.26
CA ASN A 86 -19.26 3.68 23.36
C ASN A 86 -19.49 2.96 22.02
N GLY A 87 -18.92 1.75 21.84
CA GLY A 87 -18.98 0.99 20.59
C GLY A 87 -18.02 1.45 19.49
N ALA A 88 -17.22 2.50 19.71
CA ALA A 88 -16.24 2.96 18.73
C ALA A 88 -15.02 2.05 18.70
N ALA A 89 -14.45 1.80 17.52
CA ALA A 89 -13.18 1.11 17.40
C ALA A 89 -12.04 2.02 17.91
N ILE A 90 -11.18 1.48 18.78
CA ILE A 90 -10.19 2.30 19.51
C ILE A 90 -8.75 2.12 19.01
N ASP A 91 -8.50 1.13 18.16
CA ASP A 91 -7.17 0.81 17.63
C ASP A 91 -6.99 1.18 16.14
N GLU A 92 -8.02 1.77 15.50
CA GLU A 92 -8.00 2.12 14.07
C GLU A 92 -6.86 3.06 13.71
N ALA A 93 -6.57 4.06 14.54
CA ALA A 93 -5.47 4.98 14.29
C ALA A 93 -4.10 4.27 14.29
N GLN A 94 -3.92 3.27 15.17
CA GLN A 94 -2.69 2.47 15.22
C GLN A 94 -2.60 1.55 14.00
N LEU A 95 -3.71 0.89 13.63
CA LEU A 95 -3.76 0.06 12.42
C LEU A 95 -3.52 0.88 11.14
N SER A 96 -4.09 2.07 11.04
CA SER A 96 -3.86 2.97 9.91
C SER A 96 -2.38 3.36 9.82
N LYS A 97 -1.78 3.77 10.94
CA LYS A 97 -0.37 4.16 11.00
C LYS A 97 0.60 3.00 10.69
N LEU A 98 0.36 1.83 11.27
CA LEU A 98 1.29 0.70 11.21
C LEU A 98 1.10 -0.14 9.96
N VAL A 99 -0.11 -0.21 9.42
CA VAL A 99 -0.46 -1.15 8.34
C VAL A 99 -0.94 -0.42 7.11
N THR A 100 -2.06 0.31 7.20
CA THR A 100 -2.70 0.93 6.03
C THR A 100 -1.77 1.90 5.31
N GLY A 101 -1.11 2.80 6.04
CA GLY A 101 -0.18 3.80 5.49
C GLY A 101 1.00 3.17 4.77
N PRO A 102 1.82 2.34 5.44
CA PRO A 102 2.96 1.67 4.80
C PRO A 102 2.58 0.77 3.62
N MET A 103 1.47 0.01 3.73
CA MET A 103 0.97 -0.80 2.62
C MET A 103 0.53 0.06 1.43
N GLY A 104 -0.17 1.17 1.69
CA GLY A 104 -0.56 2.14 0.67
C GLY A 104 0.65 2.79 0.00
N ALA A 105 1.67 3.16 0.77
CA ALA A 105 2.91 3.73 0.25
C ALA A 105 3.65 2.73 -0.66
N LYS A 106 3.72 1.45 -0.23
CA LYS A 106 4.30 0.38 -1.04
C LYS A 106 3.51 0.18 -2.34
N ALA A 107 2.18 0.03 -2.25
CA ALA A 107 1.31 -0.14 -3.41
C ALA A 107 1.44 1.03 -4.41
N TRP A 108 1.53 2.27 -3.91
CA TRP A 108 1.75 3.44 -4.75
C TRP A 108 3.11 3.42 -5.45
N SER A 109 4.15 2.97 -4.74
CA SER A 109 5.49 2.80 -5.30
C SER A 109 5.53 1.70 -6.37
N ASP A 110 4.86 0.57 -6.12
CA ASP A 110 4.77 -0.53 -7.08
C ASP A 110 4.03 -0.07 -8.36
N LEU A 111 2.93 0.67 -8.22
CA LEU A 111 2.20 1.28 -9.34
C LEU A 111 3.08 2.26 -10.14
N ALA A 112 3.88 3.08 -9.46
CA ALA A 112 4.77 4.03 -10.11
C ALA A 112 5.87 3.35 -10.94
N GLN A 113 6.31 2.15 -10.52
CA GLN A 113 7.31 1.34 -11.21
C GLN A 113 6.71 0.39 -12.26
N ALA A 114 5.37 0.23 -12.28
CA ALA A 114 4.69 -0.62 -13.26
C ALA A 114 4.91 -0.11 -14.70
N ALA A 115 4.69 -0.99 -15.67
CA ALA A 115 4.72 -0.59 -17.07
C ALA A 115 3.40 0.07 -17.45
N TRP A 116 3.30 1.38 -17.21
CA TRP A 116 2.11 2.19 -17.51
C TRP A 116 2.31 3.09 -18.74
N ILE A 117 1.19 3.47 -19.36
CA ILE A 117 1.10 4.40 -20.49
C ILE A 117 0.50 5.72 -20.00
N GLN A 118 1.11 6.84 -20.39
CA GLN A 118 0.64 8.17 -20.00
C GLN A 118 -0.61 8.57 -20.79
N ASP A 119 -1.59 9.18 -20.11
CA ASP A 119 -2.70 9.90 -20.72
C ASP A 119 -2.95 11.20 -19.93
N GLY A 120 -2.80 12.34 -20.59
CA GLY A 120 -2.78 13.67 -19.98
C GLY A 120 -1.38 14.27 -19.83
N LYS A 121 -1.31 15.45 -19.19
CA LYS A 121 -0.06 16.19 -19.04
C LYS A 121 0.87 15.55 -17.99
N PRO A 122 2.20 15.49 -18.22
CA PRO A 122 3.16 14.95 -17.26
C PRO A 122 3.14 15.63 -15.89
N ASP A 123 2.81 16.93 -15.85
CA ASP A 123 2.80 17.81 -14.69
C ASP A 123 1.41 17.98 -14.06
N ALA A 124 0.42 17.20 -14.47
CA ALA A 124 -0.90 17.26 -13.87
C ALA A 124 -0.83 16.98 -12.35
N PRO A 125 -1.45 17.82 -11.51
CA PRO A 125 -1.31 17.73 -10.06
C PRO A 125 -1.92 16.47 -9.47
N LYS A 126 -2.85 15.82 -10.20
CA LYS A 126 -3.54 14.63 -9.76
C LYS A 126 -3.22 13.46 -10.67
N ILE A 127 -2.72 12.38 -10.07
CA ILE A 127 -2.35 11.14 -10.77
C ILE A 127 -3.31 10.04 -10.33
N LEU A 128 -3.82 9.29 -11.31
CA LEU A 128 -4.52 8.03 -11.08
C LEU A 128 -3.81 6.93 -11.87
N TYR A 129 -3.71 5.74 -11.27
CA TYR A 129 -3.36 4.53 -12.00
C TYR A 129 -4.63 3.77 -12.37
N VAL A 130 -4.66 3.24 -13.58
CA VAL A 130 -5.83 2.55 -14.11
C VAL A 130 -5.38 1.24 -14.73
N PHE A 131 -5.78 0.11 -14.15
CA PHE A 131 -5.66 -1.18 -14.83
C PHE A 131 -6.64 -1.21 -16.00
N THR A 132 -6.11 -1.27 -17.21
CA THR A 132 -6.86 -1.11 -18.46
C THR A 132 -6.65 -2.33 -19.36
N ASP A 133 -7.75 -2.90 -19.83
CA ASP A 133 -7.77 -3.89 -20.89
C ASP A 133 -8.28 -3.24 -22.19
N ALA A 134 -7.57 -3.47 -23.30
CA ALA A 134 -7.85 -2.84 -24.59
C ALA A 134 -9.25 -3.18 -25.16
N ASN A 135 -9.86 -4.27 -24.71
CA ASN A 135 -11.20 -4.69 -25.13
C ASN A 135 -12.31 -4.33 -24.13
N CYS A 136 -12.00 -3.62 -23.04
CA CYS A 136 -12.95 -3.35 -21.96
C CYS A 136 -13.87 -2.15 -22.26
N PRO A 137 -15.20 -2.33 -22.40
CA PRO A 137 -16.13 -1.22 -22.60
C PRO A 137 -16.18 -0.23 -21.43
N TYR A 138 -16.03 -0.71 -20.20
CA TYR A 138 -16.01 0.16 -19.01
C TYR A 138 -14.71 0.95 -18.88
N CYS A 139 -13.58 0.44 -19.39
CA CYS A 139 -12.36 1.24 -19.45
C CYS A 139 -12.55 2.41 -20.40
N HIS A 140 -13.20 2.16 -21.54
CA HIS A 140 -13.54 3.20 -22.51
C HIS A 140 -14.48 4.25 -21.94
N GLN A 141 -15.56 3.84 -21.29
CA GLN A 141 -16.50 4.78 -20.65
C GLN A 141 -15.81 5.64 -19.59
N PHE A 142 -14.91 5.05 -18.80
CA PHE A 142 -14.11 5.82 -17.83
C PHE A 142 -13.16 6.80 -18.53
N TRP A 143 -12.47 6.35 -19.58
CA TRP A 143 -11.57 7.18 -20.37
C TRP A 143 -12.31 8.39 -20.97
N GLU A 144 -13.50 8.18 -21.56
CA GLU A 144 -14.36 9.24 -22.08
C GLU A 144 -14.80 10.21 -20.97
N ALA A 145 -15.30 9.68 -19.86
CA ALA A 145 -15.80 10.49 -18.76
C ALA A 145 -14.70 11.34 -18.09
N ALA A 146 -13.45 10.88 -18.11
CA ALA A 146 -12.30 11.61 -17.57
C ALA A 146 -11.78 12.73 -18.48
N ARG A 147 -12.18 12.79 -19.76
CA ARG A 147 -11.66 13.76 -20.75
C ARG A 147 -11.66 15.22 -20.26
N PRO A 148 -12.70 15.75 -19.59
CA PRO A 148 -12.68 17.14 -19.13
C PRO A 148 -11.49 17.47 -18.20
N TRP A 149 -11.09 16.54 -17.33
CA TRP A 149 -9.97 16.72 -16.39
C TRP A 149 -8.62 16.45 -17.05
N VAL A 150 -8.56 15.44 -17.91
CA VAL A 150 -7.32 15.06 -18.59
C VAL A 150 -6.91 16.13 -19.61
N ASN A 151 -7.86 16.59 -20.43
CA ASN A 151 -7.61 17.60 -21.46
C ASN A 151 -7.29 18.99 -20.87
N SER A 152 -7.86 19.32 -19.71
CA SER A 152 -7.53 20.57 -18.99
C SER A 152 -6.17 20.49 -18.27
N GLY A 153 -5.56 19.31 -18.15
CA GLY A 153 -4.31 19.08 -17.45
C GLY A 153 -4.45 18.99 -15.93
N LYS A 154 -5.68 18.85 -15.41
CA LYS A 154 -5.93 18.67 -13.97
C LYS A 154 -5.61 17.25 -13.50
N VAL A 155 -5.77 16.27 -14.39
CA VAL A 155 -5.55 14.86 -14.10
C VAL A 155 -4.63 14.23 -15.14
N GLN A 156 -3.76 13.33 -14.69
CA GLN A 156 -3.05 12.36 -15.53
C GLN A 156 -3.50 10.96 -15.15
N LEU A 157 -3.91 10.20 -16.16
CA LEU A 157 -4.14 8.77 -16.03
C LEU A 157 -2.87 8.04 -16.44
N ARG A 158 -2.48 7.04 -15.63
CA ARG A 158 -1.38 6.12 -15.91
C ARG A 158 -1.98 4.74 -16.14
N HIS A 159 -2.17 4.40 -17.41
CA HIS A 159 -2.82 3.16 -17.81
C HIS A 159 -1.86 1.98 -17.66
N VAL A 160 -2.08 1.16 -16.65
CA VAL A 160 -1.36 -0.09 -16.41
C VAL A 160 -2.03 -1.17 -17.24
N MET A 161 -1.47 -1.46 -18.41
CA MET A 161 -2.10 -2.35 -19.38
C MET A 161 -2.13 -3.80 -18.89
N VAL A 162 -3.29 -4.44 -19.03
CA VAL A 162 -3.53 -5.88 -18.81
C VAL A 162 -4.26 -6.47 -20.01
N GLY A 163 -4.27 -7.80 -20.13
CA GLY A 163 -4.98 -8.50 -21.20
C GLY A 163 -5.74 -9.71 -20.65
N VAL A 164 -6.89 -9.47 -20.03
CA VAL A 164 -7.62 -10.47 -19.22
C VAL A 164 -9.05 -10.73 -19.69
N ILE A 165 -9.61 -9.90 -20.59
CA ILE A 165 -11.03 -10.01 -20.97
C ILE A 165 -11.27 -10.91 -22.18
N ARG A 166 -10.59 -10.65 -23.30
CA ARG A 166 -10.71 -11.41 -24.56
C ARG A 166 -9.39 -12.06 -24.94
N ALA A 167 -9.45 -13.11 -25.77
CA ALA A 167 -8.29 -13.85 -26.26
C ALA A 167 -7.23 -12.95 -26.94
N ASP A 168 -7.65 -11.90 -27.64
CA ASP A 168 -6.76 -10.95 -28.33
C ASP A 168 -6.29 -9.78 -27.45
N SER A 169 -6.76 -9.67 -26.19
CA SER A 169 -6.44 -8.54 -25.31
C SER A 169 -4.96 -8.42 -24.97
N PRO A 170 -4.23 -9.51 -24.63
CA PRO A 170 -2.78 -9.43 -24.42
C PRO A 170 -2.04 -8.88 -25.63
N ALA A 171 -2.45 -9.29 -26.84
CA ALA A 171 -1.80 -8.89 -28.08
C ALA A 171 -2.11 -7.43 -28.46
N LYS A 172 -3.30 -6.92 -28.16
CA LYS A 172 -3.63 -5.48 -28.30
C LYS A 172 -2.93 -4.62 -27.26
N ALA A 173 -2.89 -5.06 -26.01
CA ALA A 173 -2.13 -4.39 -24.96
C ALA A 173 -0.64 -4.30 -25.34
N ALA A 174 -0.08 -5.40 -25.87
CA ALA A 174 1.28 -5.41 -26.39
C ALA A 174 1.47 -4.47 -27.59
N ALA A 175 0.50 -4.39 -28.51
CA ALA A 175 0.54 -3.44 -29.63
C ALA A 175 0.67 -1.99 -29.13
N ILE A 176 -0.10 -1.62 -28.11
CA ILE A 176 -0.03 -0.29 -27.48
C ILE A 176 1.34 -0.09 -26.81
N MET A 177 1.78 -1.04 -25.97
CA MET A 177 3.02 -0.91 -25.19
C MET A 177 4.31 -0.89 -26.03
N THR A 178 4.27 -1.43 -27.25
CA THR A 178 5.41 -1.50 -28.16
C THR A 178 5.39 -0.45 -29.26
N ALA A 179 4.31 0.33 -29.36
CA ALA A 179 4.20 1.39 -30.35
C ALA A 179 5.32 2.43 -30.14
N LYS A 180 5.72 3.09 -31.23
CA LYS A 180 6.68 4.21 -31.17
C LYS A 180 6.19 5.32 -30.22
N ASP A 181 4.87 5.54 -30.21
CA ASP A 181 4.18 6.40 -29.27
C ASP A 181 3.04 5.60 -28.61
N PRO A 182 3.28 5.03 -27.42
CA PRO A 182 2.26 4.26 -26.71
C PRO A 182 1.03 5.09 -26.32
N SER A 183 1.19 6.38 -26.03
CA SER A 183 0.07 7.27 -25.68
C SER A 183 -0.84 7.51 -26.88
N ALA A 184 -0.26 7.74 -28.07
CA ALA A 184 -1.03 7.84 -29.31
C ALA A 184 -1.71 6.50 -29.68
N ALA A 185 -1.05 5.37 -29.46
CA ALA A 185 -1.63 4.05 -29.70
C ALA A 185 -2.80 3.74 -28.75
N LEU A 186 -2.69 4.13 -27.47
CA LEU A 186 -3.79 4.04 -26.51
C LEU A 186 -4.98 4.92 -26.95
N LEU A 187 -4.72 6.18 -27.30
CA LEU A 187 -5.75 7.08 -27.83
C LEU A 187 -6.45 6.48 -29.06
N GLN A 188 -5.68 5.90 -29.99
CA GLN A 188 -6.24 5.22 -31.16
C GLN A 188 -7.12 4.03 -30.75
N ASN A 189 -6.72 3.23 -29.76
CA ASN A 189 -7.53 2.13 -29.25
C ASN A 189 -8.88 2.63 -28.73
N GLU A 190 -8.86 3.67 -27.90
CA GLU A 190 -10.08 4.22 -27.29
C GLU A 190 -11.01 4.85 -28.32
N LEU A 191 -10.48 5.66 -29.26
CA LEU A 191 -11.28 6.26 -30.33
C LEU A 191 -11.89 5.22 -31.30
N ASN A 192 -11.30 4.03 -31.38
CA ASN A 192 -11.76 2.94 -32.24
C ASN A 192 -12.45 1.82 -31.47
N GLN A 193 -12.77 1.99 -30.18
CA GLN A 193 -13.24 0.89 -29.34
C GLN A 193 -14.46 0.18 -29.94
N THR A 194 -15.42 0.93 -30.48
CA THR A 194 -16.64 0.40 -31.13
C THR A 194 -16.36 -0.32 -32.45
N ARG A 195 -15.20 -0.07 -33.07
CA ARG A 195 -14.69 -0.75 -34.27
C ARG A 195 -13.68 -1.85 -33.96
N GLY A 196 -13.53 -2.22 -32.69
CA GLY A 196 -12.62 -3.28 -32.24
C GLY A 196 -11.26 -2.80 -31.74
N GLY A 197 -11.03 -1.50 -31.65
CA GLY A 197 -9.81 -0.90 -31.08
C GLY A 197 -8.59 -1.00 -32.00
N ILE A 198 -7.40 -1.06 -31.41
CA ILE A 198 -6.13 -1.24 -32.12
C ILE A 198 -5.99 -2.69 -32.64
N PRO A 199 -5.36 -2.93 -33.81
CA PRO A 199 -5.05 -4.29 -34.23
C PRO A 199 -4.11 -5.01 -33.24
N ALA A 200 -4.38 -6.30 -33.03
CA ALA A 200 -3.54 -7.17 -32.22
C ALA A 200 -2.19 -7.46 -32.92
N LEU A 201 -1.11 -7.57 -32.15
CA LEU A 201 0.14 -8.12 -32.66
C LEU A 201 -0.01 -9.61 -33.02
N ALA A 202 0.65 -10.03 -34.10
CA ALA A 202 0.73 -11.46 -34.45
C ALA A 202 1.50 -12.29 -33.42
N SER A 203 2.47 -11.67 -32.73
CA SER A 203 3.23 -12.29 -31.65
C SER A 203 3.63 -11.25 -30.60
N ILE A 204 3.60 -11.64 -29.33
CA ILE A 204 3.94 -10.77 -28.21
C ILE A 204 5.44 -10.93 -27.89
N PRO A 205 6.24 -9.84 -27.94
CA PRO A 205 7.64 -9.93 -27.56
C PRO A 205 7.81 -10.41 -26.10
N PRO A 206 8.77 -11.30 -25.79
CA PRO A 206 8.91 -11.88 -24.45
C PRO A 206 9.07 -10.85 -23.32
N GLY A 207 9.78 -9.74 -23.58
CA GLY A 207 9.92 -8.64 -22.61
C GLY A 207 8.60 -7.93 -22.29
N VAL A 208 7.69 -7.85 -23.26
CA VAL A 208 6.36 -7.25 -23.09
C VAL A 208 5.44 -8.21 -22.38
N ALA A 209 5.51 -9.51 -22.71
CA ALA A 209 4.75 -10.55 -22.00
C ALA A 209 5.06 -10.53 -20.49
N LYS A 210 6.33 -10.40 -20.10
CA LYS A 210 6.73 -10.25 -18.68
C LYS A 210 6.13 -9.00 -18.02
N LYS A 211 6.11 -7.87 -18.72
CA LYS A 211 5.50 -6.63 -18.20
C LYS A 211 3.99 -6.79 -18.02
N LEU A 212 3.29 -7.42 -18.97
CA LEU A 212 1.86 -7.71 -18.84
C LEU A 212 1.57 -8.64 -17.66
N GLN A 213 2.38 -9.68 -17.48
CA GLN A 213 2.27 -10.58 -16.33
C GLN A 213 2.49 -9.84 -15.00
N ALA A 214 3.50 -8.96 -14.92
CA ALA A 214 3.76 -8.15 -13.74
C ALA A 214 2.63 -7.17 -13.44
N ASN A 215 2.08 -6.52 -14.47
CA ASN A 215 0.92 -5.63 -14.35
C ASN A 215 -0.32 -6.39 -13.85
N GLN A 216 -0.57 -7.60 -14.37
CA GLN A 216 -1.68 -8.45 -13.93
C GLN A 216 -1.49 -8.91 -12.47
N ALA A 217 -0.29 -9.35 -12.09
CA ALA A 217 0.00 -9.74 -10.72
C ALA A 217 -0.19 -8.56 -9.75
N LEU A 218 0.19 -7.34 -10.16
CA LEU A 218 -0.05 -6.14 -9.38
C LEU A 218 -1.56 -5.84 -9.24
N MET A 219 -2.32 -5.97 -10.32
CA MET A 219 -3.78 -5.83 -10.33
C MET A 219 -4.44 -6.77 -9.30
N GLU A 220 -4.09 -8.07 -9.37
CA GLU A 220 -4.60 -9.10 -8.47
C GLU A 220 -4.19 -8.84 -7.01
N SER A 221 -2.93 -8.45 -6.76
CA SER A 221 -2.41 -8.15 -5.42
C SER A 221 -3.13 -6.97 -4.74
N LEU A 222 -3.63 -6.02 -5.54
CA LEU A 222 -4.41 -4.88 -5.07
C LEU A 222 -5.90 -5.22 -4.90
N GLY A 223 -6.30 -6.45 -5.21
CA GLY A 223 -7.65 -6.98 -5.03
C GLY A 223 -8.61 -6.63 -6.16
N PHE A 224 -8.11 -6.24 -7.33
CA PHE A 224 -8.95 -6.01 -8.51
C PHE A 224 -9.22 -7.33 -9.23
N SER A 225 -10.50 -7.65 -9.43
CA SER A 225 -10.93 -8.83 -10.18
C SER A 225 -11.39 -8.52 -11.62
N GLY A 226 -11.39 -7.25 -12.01
CA GLY A 226 -11.79 -6.79 -13.33
C GLY A 226 -11.34 -5.38 -13.63
N THR A 227 -11.56 -4.94 -14.88
CA THR A 227 -11.16 -3.62 -15.35
C THR A 227 -12.37 -2.73 -15.66
N PRO A 228 -12.28 -1.39 -15.50
CA PRO A 228 -11.11 -0.67 -15.02
C PRO A 228 -10.90 -0.89 -13.51
N GLY A 229 -9.65 -1.09 -13.10
CA GLY A 229 -9.24 -1.05 -11.70
C GLY A 229 -8.54 0.26 -11.43
N ILE A 230 -9.16 1.17 -10.69
CA ILE A 230 -8.68 2.56 -10.55
C ILE A 230 -8.09 2.77 -9.17
N VAL A 231 -6.91 3.37 -9.11
CA VAL A 231 -6.21 3.72 -7.87
C VAL A 231 -5.86 5.21 -7.87
N GLY A 232 -6.33 5.93 -6.86
CA GLY A 232 -5.99 7.33 -6.59
C GLY A 232 -5.53 7.53 -5.15
N LYS A 233 -5.07 8.74 -4.83
CA LYS A 233 -4.79 9.17 -3.46
C LYS A 233 -5.90 10.06 -2.94
N GLN A 234 -6.34 9.80 -1.72
CA GLN A 234 -7.23 10.67 -0.96
C GLN A 234 -6.45 11.86 -0.35
N PRO A 235 -7.13 12.93 0.10
CA PRO A 235 -6.48 14.05 0.77
C PRO A 235 -5.67 13.67 2.01
N ASN A 236 -6.07 12.61 2.72
CA ASN A 236 -5.36 12.08 3.89
C ASN A 236 -4.13 11.22 3.51
N GLY A 237 -3.83 11.06 2.22
CA GLY A 237 -2.71 10.26 1.71
C GLY A 237 -3.00 8.77 1.54
N GLU A 238 -4.13 8.27 2.02
CA GLU A 238 -4.53 6.87 1.84
C GLU A 238 -4.93 6.59 0.39
N LEU A 239 -4.75 5.34 -0.04
CA LEU A 239 -5.17 4.93 -1.37
C LEU A 239 -6.68 4.74 -1.43
N GLN A 240 -7.30 5.36 -2.43
CA GLN A 240 -8.66 5.07 -2.87
C GLN A 240 -8.60 4.06 -4.02
N LYS A 241 -9.35 2.96 -3.91
CA LYS A 241 -9.48 1.95 -4.96
C LYS A 241 -10.93 1.90 -5.45
N VAL A 242 -11.13 1.93 -6.76
CA VAL A 242 -12.46 1.85 -7.39
C VAL A 242 -12.47 0.72 -8.41
N ASN A 243 -13.41 -0.21 -8.26
CA ASN A 243 -13.63 -1.31 -9.19
C ASN A 243 -14.72 -0.94 -10.20
N GLY A 244 -14.41 -1.05 -11.50
CA GLY A 244 -15.36 -0.78 -12.57
C GLY A 244 -15.60 0.72 -12.79
N MET A 245 -16.67 1.02 -13.53
CA MET A 245 -17.04 2.40 -13.87
C MET A 245 -17.61 3.12 -12.63
N PRO A 246 -17.00 4.22 -12.16
CA PRO A 246 -17.57 5.01 -11.07
C PRO A 246 -18.91 5.65 -11.46
N SER A 247 -19.83 5.80 -10.49
CA SER A 247 -20.99 6.68 -10.68
C SER A 247 -20.56 8.13 -10.89
N ALA A 248 -21.42 8.98 -11.44
CA ALA A 248 -21.06 10.38 -11.70
C ALA A 248 -20.54 11.12 -10.45
N GLY A 249 -21.20 10.95 -9.30
CA GLY A 249 -20.76 11.55 -8.04
C GLY A 249 -19.44 10.97 -7.52
N ALA A 250 -19.25 9.64 -7.65
CA ALA A 250 -17.99 9.01 -7.27
C ALA A 250 -16.83 9.42 -8.20
N LEU A 251 -17.11 9.65 -9.49
CA LEU A 251 -16.13 10.14 -10.45
C LEU A 251 -15.66 11.54 -10.09
N GLU A 252 -16.57 12.46 -9.74
CA GLU A 252 -16.21 13.82 -9.34
C GLU A 252 -15.45 13.83 -8.01
N ALA A 253 -15.86 13.01 -7.03
CA ALA A 253 -15.08 12.83 -5.80
C ALA A 253 -13.66 12.30 -6.10
N LEU A 254 -13.56 11.34 -7.03
CA LEU A 254 -12.31 10.71 -7.41
C LEU A 254 -11.40 11.64 -8.21
N LEU A 255 -11.91 12.44 -9.15
CA LEU A 255 -11.13 13.31 -10.04
C LEU A 255 -10.99 14.74 -9.50
N GLY A 256 -11.84 15.14 -8.56
CA GLY A 256 -11.92 16.51 -8.05
C GLY A 256 -12.80 17.41 -8.93
N PRO A 257 -12.92 18.70 -8.59
CA PRO A 257 -13.73 19.65 -9.35
C PRO A 257 -13.22 19.80 -10.80
N ARG A 258 -14.17 19.99 -11.72
CA ARG A 258 -13.89 20.20 -13.16
C ARG A 258 -13.10 21.44 -13.44
#